data_AF-A0A7J6AZT7-F1
#
_entry.id   AF-A0A7J6AZT7-F1
#
_cell.length_a   1.000
_cell.length_b   1.000
_cell.length_c   1.000
_cell.angle_alpha   90.00
_cell.angle_beta   90.00
_cell.angle_gamma   90.00
#
_symmetry.space_group_name_H-M   'P 1'
#
loop_
_entity.id
_entity.type
_entity.pdbx_description
1 polymer ?
#
loop_
_entity_poly.entity_id
_entity_poly.type
_entity_poly.pdbx_seq_one_letter_code
_entity_poly.pdbx_strand_id
1 'polypeptide(L)'
;ETSLQVFEKISGAALTGPTDDLIEDVSSATLSCKASGTIYSAEWMKDNQKLSASDSITFSNDNRSVMISPVRKTDSGEYKCTLSNPIS
;
A
#
# COMPACT_ATOMS: atom_id res chain seq x y z
N GLU A 1 18.93 -12.93 -27.16
CA GLU A 1 19.46 -12.96 -25.80
C GLU A 1 18.40 -13.59 -24.90
N THR A 2 18.79 -14.46 -23.96
CA THR A 2 17.84 -15.17 -23.08
C THR A 2 18.16 -14.84 -21.63
N SER A 3 17.16 -14.40 -20.86
CA SER A 3 17.30 -14.19 -19.41
C SER A 3 16.57 -15.27 -18.63
N LEU A 4 17.19 -15.74 -17.55
CA LEU A 4 16.58 -16.64 -16.56
C LEU A 4 16.27 -15.82 -15.30
N GLN A 5 15.04 -15.94 -14.80
CA GLN A 5 14.63 -15.29 -13.54
C GLN A 5 14.07 -16.34 -12.58
N VAL A 6 14.47 -16.23 -11.32
CA VAL A 6 13.97 -17.08 -10.21
C VAL A 6 13.18 -16.18 -9.27
N PHE A 7 11.97 -16.61 -8.91
CA PHE A 7 11.07 -15.85 -8.04
C PHE A 7 10.83 -16.60 -6.73
N GLU A 8 10.92 -15.87 -5.62
CA GLU A 8 10.51 -16.36 -4.30
C GLU A 8 9.01 -16.14 -4.11
N LYS A 9 8.33 -17.14 -3.55
CA LYS A 9 6.90 -17.05 -3.22
C LYS A 9 6.64 -15.93 -2.20
N ILE A 10 5.63 -15.12 -2.47
CA ILE A 10 5.19 -14.09 -1.52
C ILE A 10 4.61 -14.77 -0.28
N SER A 11 5.04 -14.34 0.90
CA SER A 11 4.56 -14.86 2.19
C SER A 11 4.56 -13.80 3.28
N GLY A 12 3.74 -14.01 4.32
CA GLY A 12 3.68 -13.12 5.48
C GLY A 12 3.18 -11.70 5.17
N ALA A 13 2.29 -11.55 4.18
CA ALA A 13 1.71 -10.25 3.85
C ALA A 13 0.94 -9.67 5.04
N ALA A 14 1.33 -8.46 5.45
CA ALA A 14 0.76 -7.74 6.58
C ALA A 14 0.61 -6.26 6.23
N LEU A 15 -0.55 -5.70 6.53
CA LEU A 15 -0.81 -4.27 6.42
C LEU A 15 -0.58 -3.61 7.79
N THR A 16 0.22 -2.55 7.83
CA THR A 16 0.45 -1.73 9.02
C THR A 16 -0.07 -0.32 8.77
N GLY A 17 -0.63 0.31 9.81
CA GLY A 17 -1.17 1.67 9.74
C GLY A 17 -0.83 2.51 10.97
N PRO A 18 -1.41 3.72 11.08
CA PRO A 18 -1.22 4.59 12.23
C PRO A 18 -1.77 3.95 13.52
N THR A 19 -1.07 4.16 14.63
CA THR A 19 -1.44 3.67 15.97
C THR A 19 -2.11 4.73 16.83
N ASP A 20 -1.92 6.01 16.50
CA ASP A 20 -2.43 7.15 17.24
C ASP A 20 -3.75 7.67 16.66
N ASP A 21 -4.47 8.43 17.46
CA ASP A 21 -5.68 9.12 17.02
C ASP A 21 -5.35 10.15 15.92
N LEU A 22 -6.14 10.12 14.86
CA LEU A 22 -5.99 11.01 13.71
C LEU A 22 -6.94 12.21 13.82
N ILE A 23 -6.40 13.41 13.64
CA ILE A 23 -7.16 14.66 13.64
C ILE A 23 -7.26 15.16 12.20
N GLU A 24 -8.50 15.39 11.73
CA GLU A 24 -8.78 15.92 10.39
C GLU A 24 -8.05 17.24 10.13
N ASP A 25 -7.49 17.38 8.92
CA ASP A 25 -6.71 18.53 8.45
C ASP A 25 -5.43 18.87 9.26
N VAL A 26 -5.06 18.04 10.24
CA VAL A 26 -3.87 18.22 11.10
C VAL A 26 -2.92 17.03 11.01
N SER A 27 -3.44 15.81 11.16
CA SER A 27 -2.64 14.60 11.15
C SER A 27 -2.29 14.16 9.73
N SER A 28 -1.24 13.36 9.63
CA SER A 28 -0.92 12.58 8.43
C SER A 28 -0.85 11.10 8.80
N ALA A 29 -1.24 10.23 7.89
CA ALA A 29 -1.25 8.79 8.11
C ALA A 29 -0.44 8.08 7.03
N THR A 30 0.31 7.06 7.42
CA THR A 30 1.01 6.18 6.49
C THR A 30 0.56 4.75 6.68
N LEU A 31 0.10 4.15 5.58
CA LEU A 31 -0.20 2.72 5.48
C LEU A 31 0.95 2.04 4.75
N SER A 32 1.39 0.88 5.23
CA SER A 32 2.48 0.12 4.60
C SER A 32 2.16 -1.36 4.52
N CYS A 33 2.44 -1.97 3.38
CA CYS A 33 2.32 -3.41 3.17
C CYS A 33 3.70 -4.10 3.22
N LYS A 34 3.84 -4.99 4.20
CA LYS A 34 5.05 -5.78 4.44
C LYS A 34 4.82 -7.22 4.02
N ALA A 35 5.74 -7.79 3.27
CA ALA A 35 5.78 -9.21 2.95
C ALA A 35 7.22 -9.63 2.63
N SER A 36 7.44 -10.94 2.65
CA SER A 36 8.68 -11.59 2.22
C SER A 36 8.51 -12.21 0.83
N GLY A 37 9.62 -12.44 0.13
CA GLY A 37 9.65 -13.02 -1.23
C GLY A 37 9.88 -11.98 -2.32
N THR A 38 9.77 -12.39 -3.59
CA THR A 38 9.93 -11.50 -4.73
C THR A 38 8.61 -10.80 -5.01
N ILE A 39 8.57 -9.47 -4.87
CA ILE A 39 7.38 -8.65 -5.08
C ILE A 39 7.61 -7.83 -6.35
N TYR A 40 6.69 -7.94 -7.31
CA TYR A 40 6.77 -7.23 -8.58
C TYR A 40 5.88 -5.98 -8.59
N SER A 41 4.67 -6.08 -8.03
CA SER A 41 3.74 -4.96 -7.94
C SER A 41 2.92 -4.99 -6.66
N ALA A 42 2.45 -3.80 -6.28
CA ALA A 42 1.52 -3.57 -5.18
C ALA A 42 0.35 -2.72 -5.69
N GLU A 43 -0.87 -3.16 -5.36
CA GLU A 43 -2.10 -2.42 -5.65
C GLU A 43 -2.86 -2.11 -4.37
N TRP A 44 -3.37 -0.88 -4.27
CA TRP A 44 -4.12 -0.41 -3.11
C TRP A 44 -5.59 -0.22 -3.44
N MET A 45 -6.43 -0.61 -2.48
CA MET A 45 -7.86 -0.38 -2.51
C MET A 45 -8.32 0.27 -1.21
N LYS A 46 -9.31 1.15 -1.30
CA LYS A 46 -10.10 1.68 -0.20
C LYS A 46 -11.56 1.34 -0.47
N ASP A 47 -12.22 0.65 0.45
CA ASP A 47 -13.63 0.27 0.35
C ASP A 47 -13.94 -0.45 -1.00
N ASN A 48 -13.08 -1.40 -1.37
CA ASN A 48 -13.09 -2.16 -2.63
C ASN A 48 -12.94 -1.34 -3.92
N GLN A 49 -12.57 -0.07 -3.83
CA GLN A 49 -12.25 0.78 -4.97
C GLN A 49 -10.75 1.03 -5.04
N LYS A 50 -10.20 1.04 -6.26
CA LYS A 50 -8.78 1.30 -6.48
C LYS A 50 -8.39 2.68 -5.96
N LEU A 51 -7.41 2.71 -5.07
CA LEU A 51 -6.86 3.96 -4.54
C LEU A 51 -5.93 4.57 -5.61
N SER A 52 -6.08 5.86 -5.84
CA SER A 52 -5.29 6.61 -6.82
C SER A 52 -4.60 7.79 -6.16
N ALA A 53 -3.49 8.25 -6.76
CA ALA A 53 -2.78 9.43 -6.29
C ALA A 53 -3.67 10.67 -6.43
N SER A 54 -3.52 11.60 -5.49
CA SER A 54 -4.22 12.89 -5.49
C SER A 54 -3.37 13.91 -4.72
N ASP A 55 -3.86 15.14 -4.60
CA ASP A 55 -3.16 16.20 -3.87
C ASP A 55 -2.82 15.81 -2.41
N SER A 56 -3.62 14.95 -1.78
CA SER A 56 -3.40 14.48 -0.41
C SER A 56 -2.89 13.04 -0.31
N ILE A 57 -2.84 12.28 -1.42
CA ILE A 57 -2.47 10.85 -1.42
C ILE A 57 -1.24 10.62 -2.27
N THR A 58 -0.14 10.20 -1.62
CA THR A 58 1.13 9.90 -2.27
C THR A 58 1.53 8.45 -2.05
N PHE A 59 2.07 7.81 -3.08
CA PHE A 59 2.61 6.45 -3.02
C PHE A 59 4.12 6.46 -2.89
N SER A 60 4.69 5.49 -2.18
CA SER A 60 6.13 5.24 -2.22
C SER A 60 6.56 4.76 -3.61
N ASN A 61 7.85 4.87 -3.93
CA ASN A 61 8.39 4.47 -5.24
C ASN A 61 8.12 3.00 -5.61
N ASP A 62 8.02 2.12 -4.60
CA ASP A 62 7.69 0.70 -4.75
C ASP A 62 6.19 0.40 -4.63
N ASN A 63 5.35 1.44 -4.50
CA ASN A 63 3.92 1.36 -4.21
C ASN A 63 3.55 0.55 -2.96
N ARG A 64 4.50 0.22 -2.08
CA ARG A 64 4.22 -0.58 -0.87
C ARG A 64 3.80 0.26 0.32
N SER A 65 3.82 1.58 0.21
CA SER A 65 3.27 2.49 1.21
C SER A 65 2.45 3.59 0.57
N VAL A 66 1.43 4.04 1.29
CA VAL A 66 0.58 5.18 0.96
C VAL A 66 0.63 6.16 2.11
N MET A 67 0.95 7.42 1.81
CA MET A 67 0.87 8.53 2.74
C MET A 67 -0.35 9.39 2.39
N ILE A 68 -1.15 9.70 3.41
CA ILE A 68 -2.30 10.60 3.33
C ILE A 68 -1.98 11.83 4.18
N SER A 69 -1.90 13.00 3.55
CA SER A 69 -1.51 14.24 4.21
C SER A 69 -2.18 15.47 3.56
N PRO A 70 -2.98 16.25 4.31
CA PRO A 70 -3.54 15.88 5.61
C PRO A 70 -4.63 14.80 5.46
N VAL A 71 -4.96 14.12 6.56
CA VAL A 71 -6.08 13.19 6.61
C VAL A 71 -7.42 13.94 6.69
N ARG A 72 -8.46 13.40 6.04
CA ARG A 72 -9.84 13.90 6.08
C ARG A 72 -10.81 12.80 6.50
N LYS A 73 -12.00 13.18 6.92
CA LYS A 73 -13.07 12.21 7.27
C LYS A 73 -13.39 11.25 6.13
N THR A 74 -13.28 11.70 4.88
CA THR A 74 -13.48 10.88 3.67
C THR A 74 -12.42 9.78 3.48
N ASP A 75 -11.26 9.91 4.13
CA ASP A 75 -10.19 8.91 4.08
C ASP A 75 -10.47 7.74 5.03
N SER A 76 -11.48 7.83 5.90
CA SER A 76 -11.92 6.69 6.70
C SER A 76 -12.48 5.57 5.80
N GLY A 77 -12.09 4.33 6.08
CA GLY A 77 -12.53 3.16 5.33
C GLY A 77 -11.63 1.95 5.54
N GLU A 78 -11.96 0.85 4.88
CA GLU A 78 -11.12 -0.35 4.88
C GLU A 78 -10.09 -0.29 3.74
N TYR A 79 -8.82 -0.37 4.10
CA TYR A 79 -7.72 -0.41 3.15
C TYR A 79 -7.22 -1.83 2.94
N LYS A 80 -6.96 -2.17 1.67
CA LYS A 80 -6.36 -3.45 1.28
C LYS A 80 -5.18 -3.20 0.35
N CYS A 81 -4.08 -3.89 0.60
CA CYS A 81 -2.95 -3.94 -0.32
C CYS A 81 -2.81 -5.37 -0.88
N THR A 82 -2.72 -5.47 -2.20
CA THR A 82 -2.51 -6.74 -2.91
C THR A 82 -1.11 -6.71 -3.51
N LEU A 83 -0.28 -7.68 -3.11
CA LEU A 83 1.06 -7.87 -3.64
C LEU A 83 1.03 -9.01 -4.67
N SER A 84 1.75 -8.85 -5.77
CA SER A 84 1.84 -9.87 -6.80
C SER A 84 3.25 -10.03 -7.36
N ASN A 85 3.49 -11.21 -7.91
CA ASN A 85 4.66 -11.54 -8.72
C ASN A 85 4.25 -12.49 -9.87
N PRO A 86 5.16 -12.84 -10.80
CA PRO A 86 4.80 -13.67 -11.96
C PRO A 86 4.38 -15.12 -11.64
N ILE A 87 4.51 -15.56 -10.39
CA ILE A 87 4.18 -16.93 -9.96
C ILE A 87 2.98 -16.98 -9.01
N SER A 88 2.37 -15.83 -8.70
CA SER A 88 1.20 -15.68 -7.81
C SER A 88 -0.10 -15.49 -8.57
#